data_AF-A0A9P1EL84-F1
#
_entry.id   AF-A0A9P1EL84-F1
#
_cell.length_a   1.000
_cell.length_b   1.000
_cell.length_c   1.000
_cell.angle_alpha   90.00
_cell.angle_beta   90.00
_cell.angle_gamma   90.00
#
_symmetry.space_group_name_H-M   'P 1'
#
loop_
_entity.id
_entity.type
_entity.pdbx_description
1 polymer ?
#
loop_
_entity_poly.entity_id
_entity_poly.type
_entity_poly.pdbx_seq_one_letter_code
_entity_poly.pdbx_strand_id
1 'polypeptide(L)'
;MFEGLVNLHRLKDVLPESCTARLNAELCFSPPNLQEDIKTPIFFLMSAFDRVQIQYTLSMDLRDCVRNLSCTPTQIKASQDLRLELLTVLPKHSNISSKGFLVTSPFAHTQVEKDIWISQATGTNKTIASLFGDWYFDRQIVQVVDNYPCPYKCQ
;
A
#
# COMPACT_ATOMS: atom_id res chain seq x y z
N MET A 1 -12.85 -12.25 6.77
CA MET A 1 -11.92 -11.59 7.71
C MET A 1 -12.56 -10.37 8.41
N PHE A 2 -13.29 -9.50 7.71
CA PHE A 2 -13.79 -8.24 8.30
C PHE A 2 -15.26 -8.22 8.78
N GLU A 3 -15.99 -9.32 8.64
CA GLU A 3 -17.42 -9.40 8.99
C GLU A 3 -17.72 -8.93 10.43
N GLY A 4 -16.96 -9.42 11.41
CA GLY A 4 -17.15 -9.04 12.81
C GLY A 4 -16.97 -7.53 13.06
N LEU A 5 -15.96 -6.91 12.42
CA LEU A 5 -15.71 -5.47 12.52
C LEU A 5 -16.83 -4.66 11.87
N VAL A 6 -17.25 -5.09 10.67
CA VAL A 6 -18.34 -4.44 9.92
C VAL A 6 -19.65 -4.50 10.69
N ASN A 7 -19.97 -5.63 11.32
CA ASN A 7 -21.18 -5.78 12.12
C ASN A 7 -21.10 -4.97 13.42
N LEU A 8 -19.96 -5.02 14.13
CA LEU A 8 -19.76 -4.30 15.40
C LEU A 8 -19.94 -2.79 15.23
N HIS A 9 -19.37 -2.22 14.16
CA HIS A 9 -19.41 -0.78 13.91
C HIS A 9 -20.50 -0.35 12.92
N ARG A 10 -21.37 -1.27 12.49
CA ARG A 10 -22.44 -1.03 11.51
C ARG A 10 -21.92 -0.37 10.22
N LEU A 11 -20.77 -0.84 9.74
CA LEU A 11 -20.07 -0.19 8.62
C LEU A 11 -20.85 -0.26 7.31
N LYS A 12 -21.80 -1.18 7.18
CA LYS A 12 -22.69 -1.26 6.01
C LYS A 12 -23.39 0.07 5.72
N ASP A 13 -23.73 0.84 6.75
CA ASP A 13 -24.50 2.09 6.60
C ASP A 13 -23.63 3.29 6.19
N VAL A 14 -22.30 3.15 6.26
CA VAL A 14 -21.33 4.23 5.96
C VAL A 14 -20.43 3.91 4.77
N LEU A 15 -20.32 2.64 4.39
CA LEU A 15 -19.57 2.24 3.20
C LEU A 15 -20.28 2.76 1.94
N PRO A 16 -19.55 3.04 0.84
CA PRO A 16 -20.16 3.51 -0.40
C PRO A 16 -21.21 2.54 -0.91
N GLU A 17 -22.43 3.06 -1.14
CA GLU A 17 -23.53 2.28 -1.67
C GLU A 17 -23.17 1.57 -2.98
N SER A 18 -22.40 2.24 -3.84
CA SER A 18 -21.94 1.70 -5.13
C SER A 18 -21.08 0.44 -4.96
N CYS A 19 -20.29 0.34 -3.89
CA CYS A 19 -19.56 -0.87 -3.56
C CYS A 19 -20.51 -1.94 -3.00
N THR A 20 -21.33 -1.58 -2.01
CA THR A 20 -22.20 -2.55 -1.32
C THR A 20 -23.35 -3.10 -2.16
N ALA A 21 -23.69 -2.43 -3.27
CA ALA A 21 -24.63 -2.93 -4.27
C ALA A 21 -24.02 -4.05 -5.13
N ARG A 22 -22.69 -4.12 -5.22
CA ARG A 22 -21.94 -5.09 -6.03
C ARG A 22 -21.31 -6.20 -5.19
N LEU A 23 -20.91 -5.90 -3.96
CA LEU A 23 -20.20 -6.81 -3.06
C LEU A 23 -20.81 -6.76 -1.65
N ASN A 24 -20.56 -7.79 -0.84
CA ASN A 24 -20.90 -7.73 0.58
C ASN A 24 -20.09 -6.64 1.31
N ALA A 25 -20.63 -6.11 2.40
CA ALA A 25 -20.04 -4.99 3.14
C ALA A 25 -18.62 -5.30 3.67
N GLU A 26 -18.35 -6.53 4.09
CA GLU A 26 -17.02 -6.98 4.54
C GLU A 26 -15.96 -6.99 3.45
N LEU A 27 -16.37 -7.13 2.18
CA LEU A 27 -15.45 -6.99 1.04
C LEU A 27 -15.22 -5.52 0.71
N CYS A 28 -16.24 -4.67 0.87
CA CYS A 28 -16.13 -3.22 0.70
C CYS A 28 -15.31 -2.52 1.79
N PHE A 29 -15.05 -3.18 2.92
CA PHE A 29 -14.09 -2.69 3.91
C PHE A 29 -12.63 -2.84 3.45
N SER A 30 -12.37 -3.71 2.46
CA SER A 30 -11.02 -3.95 1.93
C SER A 30 -10.64 -2.87 0.91
N PRO A 31 -9.50 -2.16 1.07
CA PRO A 31 -9.10 -1.08 0.16
C PRO A 31 -9.03 -1.47 -1.33
N PRO A 32 -8.52 -2.67 -1.72
CA PRO A 32 -8.52 -3.11 -3.11
C PRO A 32 -9.89 -3.09 -3.80
N ASN A 33 -10.96 -3.40 -3.06
CA ASN A 33 -12.32 -3.39 -3.58
C ASN A 33 -12.92 -1.99 -3.51
N LEU A 34 -12.75 -1.32 -2.37
CA LEU A 34 -13.34 -0.01 -2.10
C LEU A 34 -12.82 1.07 -3.04
N GLN A 35 -11.53 1.01 -3.41
CA GLN A 35 -10.90 2.07 -4.19
C GLN A 35 -11.61 2.34 -5.52
N GLU A 36 -12.23 1.33 -6.15
CA GLU A 36 -12.97 1.51 -7.41
C GLU A 36 -14.16 2.45 -7.27
N ASP A 37 -14.72 2.53 -6.06
CA ASP A 37 -15.92 3.29 -5.71
C ASP A 37 -15.62 4.68 -5.12
N ILE A 38 -14.34 4.99 -4.84
CA ILE A 38 -13.92 6.31 -4.35
C ILE A 38 -13.97 7.33 -5.51
N LYS A 39 -14.79 8.37 -5.35
CA LYS A 39 -14.95 9.48 -6.31
C LYS A 39 -13.93 10.59 -6.11
N THR A 40 -13.53 10.84 -4.86
CA THR A 40 -12.54 11.88 -4.51
C THR A 40 -11.15 11.45 -4.96
N PRO A 41 -10.30 12.36 -5.48
CA PRO A 41 -8.92 12.03 -5.77
C PRO A 41 -8.21 11.45 -4.54
N ILE A 42 -7.45 10.38 -4.74
CA ILE A 42 -6.76 9.66 -3.66
C ILE A 42 -5.33 9.30 -4.07
N PHE A 43 -4.41 9.44 -3.11
CA PHE A 43 -3.00 9.08 -3.29
C PHE A 43 -2.60 8.01 -2.30
N PHE A 44 -2.08 6.88 -2.81
CA PHE A 44 -1.61 5.79 -1.97
C PHE A 44 -0.10 5.89 -1.78
N LEU A 45 0.36 6.17 -0.57
CA LEU A 45 1.76 6.02 -0.18
C LEU A 45 1.91 4.77 0.68
N MET A 46 2.61 3.76 0.17
CA MET A 46 2.78 2.49 0.87
C MET A 46 4.21 1.97 0.81
N SER A 47 4.61 1.23 1.84
CA SER A 47 5.77 0.35 1.74
C SER A 47 5.31 -1.01 1.21
N ALA A 48 6.05 -1.54 0.25
CA ALA A 48 5.93 -2.92 -0.21
C ALA A 48 6.23 -3.94 0.91
N PHE A 49 6.90 -3.51 1.97
CA PHE A 49 7.27 -4.30 3.12
C PHE A 49 6.80 -3.60 4.41
N ASP A 50 5.51 -3.24 4.44
CA ASP A 50 4.91 -2.62 5.63
C ASP A 50 5.04 -3.54 6.85
N ARG A 51 5.53 -2.97 7.96
CA ARG A 51 5.84 -3.73 9.18
C ARG A 51 4.59 -4.37 9.78
N VAL A 52 3.45 -3.69 9.76
CA VAL A 52 2.20 -4.20 10.34
C VAL A 52 1.65 -5.31 9.44
N GLN A 53 1.65 -5.10 8.12
CA GLN A 53 1.22 -6.13 7.18
C GLN A 53 2.05 -7.41 7.32
N ILE A 54 3.38 -7.31 7.34
CA ILE A 54 4.27 -8.46 7.54
C ILE A 54 3.99 -9.16 8.87
N GLN A 55 3.85 -8.41 9.97
CA GLN A 55 3.65 -8.97 11.30
C GLN A 55 2.35 -9.78 11.41
N TYR A 56 1.24 -9.24 10.90
CA TYR A 56 -0.08 -9.81 11.11
C TYR A 56 -0.55 -10.74 10.00
N THR A 57 0.07 -10.69 8.81
CA THR A 57 -0.24 -11.62 7.72
C THR A 57 0.74 -12.76 7.62
N LEU A 58 2.03 -12.51 7.84
CA LEU A 58 3.07 -13.54 7.72
C LEU A 58 3.43 -14.10 9.09
N SER A 59 4.18 -13.35 9.90
CA SER A 59 4.47 -13.69 11.31
C SER A 59 5.28 -12.60 12.02
N MET A 60 5.28 -12.66 13.37
CA MET A 60 6.20 -11.87 14.19
C MET A 60 7.67 -12.23 13.93
N ASP A 61 7.98 -13.51 13.72
CA ASP A 61 9.34 -13.98 13.41
C ASP A 61 9.87 -13.39 12.10
N LEU A 62 9.01 -13.31 11.06
CA LEU A 62 9.42 -12.71 9.79
C LEU A 62 9.63 -11.20 9.95
N ARG A 63 8.74 -10.52 10.69
CA ARG A 63 8.92 -9.11 11.03
C ARG A 63 10.27 -8.86 11.71
N ASP A 64 10.66 -9.74 12.63
CA ASP A 64 11.91 -9.64 13.36
C ASP A 64 13.13 -9.98 12.51
N CYS A 65 13.05 -10.97 11.63
CA CYS A 65 14.13 -11.27 10.70
C CYS A 65 14.40 -10.10 9.75
N VAL A 66 13.34 -9.45 9.23
CA VAL A 66 13.49 -8.31 8.31
C VAL A 66 14.16 -7.15 9.04
N ARG A 67 13.74 -6.86 10.28
CA ARG A 67 14.36 -5.84 11.13
C ARG A 67 15.83 -6.13 11.41
N ASN A 68 16.18 -7.40 11.65
CA ASN A 68 17.53 -7.84 12.03
C ASN A 68 18.40 -8.22 10.82
N LEU A 69 17.89 -8.08 9.59
CA LEU A 69 18.57 -8.44 8.34
C LEU A 69 19.03 -9.92 8.30
N SER A 70 18.29 -10.79 8.99
CA SER A 70 18.67 -12.17 9.29
C SER A 70 17.70 -13.20 8.73
N CYS A 71 16.95 -12.83 7.69
CA CYS A 71 15.94 -13.72 7.11
C CYS A 71 16.57 -14.88 6.35
N THR A 72 15.90 -16.04 6.42
CA THR A 72 16.18 -17.17 5.53
C THR A 72 15.68 -16.87 4.11
N PRO A 73 16.16 -17.59 3.08
CA PRO A 73 15.65 -17.45 1.72
C PRO A 73 14.12 -17.61 1.61
N THR A 74 13.54 -18.53 2.38
CA THR A 74 12.07 -18.72 2.44
C THR A 74 11.34 -17.51 3.00
N GLN A 75 11.87 -16.87 4.05
CA GLN A 75 11.30 -15.65 4.63
C GLN A 75 11.42 -14.45 3.67
N ILE A 76 12.54 -14.33 2.95
CA ILE A 76 12.68 -13.34 1.89
C ILE A 76 11.66 -13.57 0.79
N LYS A 77 11.47 -14.83 0.37
CA LYS A 77 10.49 -15.19 -0.65
C LYS A 77 9.06 -14.86 -0.23
N ALA A 78 8.67 -15.16 1.02
CA ALA A 78 7.35 -14.79 1.53
C ALA A 78 7.14 -13.25 1.53
N SER A 79 8.18 -12.46 1.83
CA SER A 79 8.12 -11.00 1.73
C SER A 79 7.96 -10.51 0.28
N GLN A 80 8.66 -11.16 -0.66
CA GLN A 80 8.54 -10.89 -2.09
C GLN A 80 7.14 -11.18 -2.59
N ASP A 81 6.55 -12.29 -2.17
CA ASP A 81 5.21 -12.71 -2.58
C ASP A 81 4.15 -11.73 -2.03
N LEU A 82 4.28 -11.29 -0.77
CA LEU A 82 3.44 -10.22 -0.21
C LEU A 82 3.53 -8.92 -1.02
N ARG A 83 4.75 -8.52 -1.44
CA ARG A 83 4.94 -7.36 -2.33
C ARG A 83 4.21 -7.56 -3.65
N LEU A 84 4.31 -8.74 -4.27
CA LEU A 84 3.63 -9.02 -5.54
C LEU A 84 2.11 -8.91 -5.38
N GLU A 85 1.54 -9.43 -4.30
CA GLU A 85 0.11 -9.26 -3.99
C GLU A 85 -0.29 -7.78 -3.94
N LEU A 86 0.47 -6.93 -3.22
CA LEU A 86 0.23 -5.48 -3.20
C LEU A 86 0.23 -4.88 -4.62
N LEU A 87 1.19 -5.27 -5.46
CA LEU A 87 1.29 -4.73 -6.82
C LEU A 87 0.08 -5.11 -7.69
N THR A 88 -0.50 -6.30 -7.49
CA THR A 88 -1.69 -6.73 -8.26
C THR A 88 -2.94 -5.90 -7.97
N VAL A 89 -2.99 -5.24 -6.80
CA VAL A 89 -4.16 -4.48 -6.34
C VAL A 89 -3.99 -2.96 -6.46
N LEU A 90 -2.88 -2.48 -7.03
CA LEU A 90 -2.70 -1.05 -7.28
C LEU A 90 -3.75 -0.49 -8.25
N PRO A 91 -4.05 0.82 -8.19
CA PRO A 91 -4.96 1.47 -9.10
C PRO A 91 -4.63 1.17 -10.58
N LYS A 92 -5.60 0.62 -11.31
CA LYS A 92 -5.46 0.33 -12.74
C LYS A 92 -5.46 1.61 -13.59
N HIS A 93 -4.79 1.54 -14.73
CA HIS A 93 -4.63 2.61 -15.71
C HIS A 93 -5.93 3.17 -16.33
N SER A 94 -7.11 2.66 -16.00
CA SER A 94 -8.37 3.25 -16.50
C SER A 94 -8.78 4.52 -15.75
N ASN A 95 -8.16 4.85 -14.59
CA ASN A 95 -8.52 5.98 -13.72
C ASN A 95 -7.30 6.89 -13.41
N ILE A 96 -6.45 7.14 -14.41
CA ILE A 96 -5.09 7.68 -14.20
C ILE A 96 -5.04 9.08 -13.56
N SER A 97 -6.01 9.96 -13.81
CA SER A 97 -5.95 11.34 -13.31
C SER A 97 -6.38 11.51 -11.85
N SER A 98 -7.28 10.68 -11.32
CA SER A 98 -7.78 10.82 -9.94
C SER A 98 -7.04 9.96 -8.91
N LYS A 99 -6.23 8.99 -9.36
CA LYS A 99 -5.57 8.03 -8.47
C LYS A 99 -4.07 8.04 -8.68
N GLY A 100 -3.35 8.55 -7.69
CA GLY A 100 -1.90 8.48 -7.62
C GLY A 100 -1.43 7.39 -6.66
N PHE A 101 -0.23 6.87 -6.87
CA PHE A 101 0.42 6.01 -5.90
C PHE A 101 1.94 6.08 -5.96
N LEU A 102 2.55 5.80 -4.82
CA LEU A 102 3.97 5.64 -4.63
C LEU A 102 4.21 4.45 -3.69
N VAL A 103 4.79 3.38 -4.23
CA VAL A 103 5.19 2.19 -3.47
C VAL A 103 6.69 2.22 -3.25
N THR A 104 7.11 2.21 -2.00
CA THR A 104 8.52 2.20 -1.58
C THR A 104 8.96 0.81 -1.13
N SER A 105 10.26 0.48 -1.24
CA SER A 105 10.79 -0.81 -0.75
C SER A 105 11.46 -0.82 0.64
N PRO A 106 11.67 0.28 1.38
CA PRO A 106 12.15 0.17 2.76
C PRO A 106 11.12 -0.50 3.68
N PHE A 107 11.59 -1.36 4.59
CA PHE A 107 10.79 -1.88 5.69
C PHE A 107 10.35 -0.73 6.62
N ALA A 108 9.07 -0.35 6.54
CA ALA A 108 8.56 0.86 7.17
C ALA A 108 7.12 0.70 7.67
N HIS A 109 6.63 1.71 8.39
CA HIS A 109 5.23 1.87 8.77
C HIS A 109 4.99 3.35 9.07
N THR A 110 3.76 3.82 8.89
CA THR A 110 3.36 5.24 9.03
C THR A 110 4.33 6.21 8.35
N GLN A 111 4.65 5.94 7.08
CA GLN A 111 5.64 6.74 6.34
C GLN A 111 5.26 8.22 6.28
N VAL A 112 3.97 8.54 6.24
CA VAL A 112 3.51 9.93 6.22
C VAL A 112 3.93 10.72 7.48
N GLU A 113 4.08 10.06 8.62
CA GLU A 113 4.38 10.70 9.92
C GLU A 113 5.88 10.91 10.17
N LYS A 114 6.74 10.51 9.22
CA LYS A 114 8.20 10.53 9.37
C LYS A 114 8.83 11.46 8.35
N ASP A 115 10.10 11.81 8.58
CA ASP A 115 10.93 12.61 7.66
C ASP A 115 11.25 11.88 6.33
N ILE A 116 10.60 10.75 6.03
CA ILE A 116 10.77 10.06 4.75
C ILE A 116 10.21 10.87 3.57
N TRP A 117 9.34 11.85 3.81
CA TRP A 117 8.83 12.78 2.78
C TRP A 117 9.95 13.49 2.01
N ILE A 118 11.07 13.81 2.67
CA ILE A 118 12.23 14.45 2.04
C ILE A 118 13.16 13.45 1.35
N SER A 119 12.92 12.15 1.50
CA SER A 119 13.70 11.13 0.81
C SER A 119 13.34 11.10 -0.67
N GLN A 120 14.34 10.78 -1.49
CA GLN A 120 14.17 10.62 -2.92
C GLN A 120 13.26 9.42 -3.20
N ALA A 121 12.26 9.61 -4.07
CA ALA A 121 11.41 8.52 -4.51
C ALA A 121 12.18 7.66 -5.51
N THR A 122 12.22 6.34 -5.26
CA THR A 122 13.05 5.41 -6.02
C THR A 122 12.79 5.51 -7.52
N GLY A 123 13.87 5.50 -8.32
CA GLY A 123 13.79 5.62 -9.78
C GLY A 123 13.47 7.02 -10.30
N THR A 124 13.43 8.04 -9.43
CA THR A 124 13.17 9.44 -9.81
C THR A 124 14.24 10.36 -9.22
N ASN A 125 14.33 11.60 -9.71
CA ASN A 125 15.16 12.66 -9.12
C ASN A 125 14.39 13.59 -8.15
N LYS A 126 13.15 13.23 -7.80
CA LYS A 126 12.27 14.02 -6.95
C LYS A 126 12.12 13.37 -5.58
N THR A 127 11.83 14.18 -4.56
CA THR A 127 11.42 13.67 -3.25
C THR A 127 10.00 13.13 -3.30
N ILE A 128 9.64 12.29 -2.34
CA ILE A 128 8.24 11.84 -2.15
C ILE A 128 7.31 13.07 -2.03
N ALA A 129 7.71 14.09 -1.28
CA ALA A 129 6.97 15.34 -1.13
C ALA A 129 6.76 16.09 -2.46
N SER A 130 7.81 16.20 -3.27
CA SER A 130 7.72 16.86 -4.57
C SER A 130 6.76 16.12 -5.50
N LEU A 131 6.83 14.78 -5.57
CA LEU A 131 5.93 13.98 -6.40
C LEU A 131 4.48 14.06 -5.91
N PHE A 132 4.25 13.93 -4.60
CA PHE A 132 2.93 14.12 -4.05
C PHE A 132 2.38 15.52 -4.39
N GLY A 133 3.19 16.58 -4.25
CA GLY A 133 2.79 17.93 -4.62
C GLY A 133 2.46 18.07 -6.10
N ASP A 134 3.23 17.43 -6.98
CA ASP A 134 2.94 17.44 -8.42
C ASP A 134 1.63 16.71 -8.74
N TRP A 135 1.32 15.62 -8.05
CA TRP A 135 0.03 14.96 -8.15
C TRP A 135 -1.11 15.83 -7.58
N TYR A 136 -0.92 16.41 -6.40
CA TYR A 136 -1.94 17.19 -5.70
C TYR A 136 -2.37 18.45 -6.46
N PHE A 137 -1.43 19.10 -7.15
CA PHE A 137 -1.70 20.28 -7.96
C PHE A 137 -1.95 19.95 -9.45
N ASP A 138 -2.29 18.70 -9.77
CA ASP A 138 -2.60 18.22 -11.13
C ASP A 138 -1.48 18.50 -12.16
N ARG A 139 -0.23 18.65 -11.71
CA ARG A 139 0.93 18.91 -12.57
C ARG A 139 1.44 17.63 -13.23
N GLN A 140 1.30 16.50 -12.55
CA GLN A 140 1.82 15.22 -13.03
C GLN A 140 1.01 14.04 -12.48
N ILE A 141 0.79 13.04 -13.33
CA ILE A 141 0.39 11.72 -12.88
C ILE A 141 1.57 11.06 -12.15
N VAL A 142 1.30 10.48 -10.99
CA VAL A 142 2.30 9.80 -10.17
C VAL A 142 1.87 8.37 -9.90
N GLN A 143 2.58 7.44 -10.52
CA GLN A 143 2.40 6.00 -10.40
C GLN A 143 3.80 5.37 -10.31
N VAL A 144 4.38 5.44 -9.12
CA VAL A 144 5.78 5.04 -8.90
C VAL A 144 5.80 3.77 -8.07
N VAL A 145 6.54 2.77 -8.54
CA VAL A 145 6.85 1.56 -7.80
C VAL A 145 8.36 1.43 -7.74
N ASP A 146 8.88 1.23 -6.54
CA ASP A 146 10.30 0.93 -6.34
C ASP A 146 10.68 -0.39 -7.04
N ASN A 147 11.82 -0.39 -7.73
CA ASN A 147 12.37 -1.54 -8.45
C ASN A 147 13.04 -2.57 -7.54
N TYR A 148 13.17 -2.29 -6.25
CA TYR A 148 13.85 -3.17 -5.32
C TYR A 148 12.91 -4.25 -4.77
N PRO A 149 13.11 -5.53 -5.08
CA PRO A 149 12.11 -6.56 -4.77
C PRO A 149 12.31 -7.19 -3.38
N CYS A 150 13.24 -6.71 -2.56
CA CYS A 150 13.54 -7.29 -1.26
C CYS A 150 13.40 -6.26 -0.14
N PRO A 151 13.10 -6.69 1.10
CA PRO A 151 12.94 -5.75 2.22
C PRO A 151 14.24 -5.06 2.66
N TYR A 152 15.41 -5.63 2.30
CA TYR A 152 16.72 -5.03 2.54
C TYR A 152 17.79 -5.48 1.55
N LYS A 153 18.01 -6.79 1.35
CA LYS A 153 18.96 -7.38 0.39
C LYS A 153 18.43 -8.68 -0.18
N CYS A 154 18.40 -8.79 -1.50
CA CYS A 154 18.23 -10.07 -2.16
C CYS A 154 19.56 -10.81 -2.09
N GLN A 155 19.56 -12.01 -1.49
CA GLN A 155 20.71 -12.91 -1.50
C GLN A 155 20.82 -13.60 -2.86
#